data_AF-A0A959CFA3-F1
#
_entry.id   AF-A0A959CFA3-F1
#
_cell.length_a   1.000
_cell.length_b   1.000
_cell.length_c   1.000
_cell.angle_alpha   90.00
_cell.angle_beta   90.00
_cell.angle_gamma   90.00
#
_symmetry.space_group_name_H-M   'P 1'
#
loop_
_entity.id
_entity.type
_entity.pdbx_description
1 polymer ?
#
loop_
_entity_poly.entity_id
_entity_poly.type
_entity_poly.pdbx_seq_one_letter_code
_entity_poly.pdbx_strand_id
1 'polypeptide(L)' 'MGKGDKKTKRGKIWRGSYGNTRPKQDKKKDEGKKKKEAE' A
#
# COMPACT_ATOMS: atom_id res chain seq x y z
N MET A 1 -0.42 8.96 10.67
CA MET A 1 0.55 8.45 9.65
C MET A 1 1.26 9.63 8.98
N GLY A 2 2.52 9.86 9.36
CA GLY A 2 3.34 10.97 8.87
C GLY A 2 4.06 10.66 7.54
N LYS A 3 4.74 11.67 6.98
CA LYS A 3 5.53 11.54 5.74
C LYS A 3 6.72 10.57 5.87
N GLY A 4 7.22 10.34 7.09
CA GLY A 4 8.36 9.44 7.35
C GLY A 4 8.03 7.95 7.29
N ASP A 5 6.75 7.58 7.41
CA ASP A 5 6.37 6.17 7.54
C ASP A 5 6.21 5.49 6.16
N LYS A 6 7.23 4.70 5.79
CA LYS A 6 7.34 3.99 4.51
C LYS A 6 6.23 2.96 4.27
N LYS A 7 5.55 2.47 5.32
CA LYS A 7 4.48 1.48 5.15
C LYS A 7 3.17 2.13 4.76
N THR A 8 3.02 3.44 4.94
CA THR A 8 1.76 4.15 4.75
C THR A 8 1.64 4.72 3.34
N LYS A 9 0.41 4.94 2.89
CA LYS A 9 0.17 5.61 1.60
C LYS A 9 0.85 7.00 1.55
N ARG A 10 0.77 7.77 2.64
CA ARG A 10 1.38 9.11 2.75
C ARG A 10 2.90 9.08 2.69
N GLY A 11 3.57 8.18 3.41
CA GLY A 11 5.03 8.08 3.34
C GLY A 11 5.53 7.52 2.01
N LYS A 12 4.79 6.62 1.36
CA LYS A 12 5.08 6.18 -0.01
C LYS A 12 4.87 7.29 -1.05
N ILE A 13 3.87 8.16 -0.88
CA ILE A 13 3.72 9.37 -1.72
C ILE A 13 4.94 10.28 -1.56
N TRP A 14 5.33 10.57 -0.32
CA TRP A 14 6.45 11.48 -0.05
C TRP A 14 7.79 10.95 -0.57
N ARG A 15 8.05 9.64 -0.44
CA ARG A 15 9.25 9.00 -1.00
C ARG A 15 9.17 8.69 -2.50
N GLY A 16 8.01 8.86 -3.13
CA GLY A 16 7.79 8.47 -4.53
C GLY A 16 7.78 6.95 -4.79
N SER A 17 7.79 6.10 -3.75
CA SER A 17 7.82 4.64 -3.91
C SER A 17 6.43 4.02 -4.01
N TYR A 18 6.38 2.76 -4.46
CA TYR A 18 5.15 1.97 -4.61
C TYR A 18 5.19 0.73 -3.70
N GLY A 19 4.04 0.07 -3.54
CA GLY A 19 3.89 -1.24 -2.91
C GLY A 19 2.46 -1.45 -2.46
N ASN A 20 2.19 -2.42 -1.60
CA ASN A 20 0.82 -2.81 -1.23
C ASN A 20 -0.11 -1.62 -0.86
N THR A 21 0.34 -0.72 0.01
CA THR A 21 -0.43 0.48 0.40
C THR A 21 -0.47 1.65 -0.61
N ARG A 22 0.36 1.64 -1.66
CA ARG A 22 0.35 2.61 -2.78
C ARG A 22 0.70 1.88 -4.09
N PRO A 23 -0.24 1.14 -4.68
CA PRO A 23 0.01 0.38 -5.91
C PRO A 23 0.15 1.31 -7.12
N LYS A 24 0.85 0.85 -8.17
CA LYS A 24 0.81 1.49 -9.50
C LYS A 24 -0.56 1.27 -10.13
N GLN A 25 -1.06 2.22 -10.93
CA GLN A 25 -2.40 2.14 -11.53
C GLN A 25 -2.64 0.87 -12.35
N ASP A 26 -1.58 0.27 -12.90
CA ASP A 26 -1.63 -1.00 -13.63
C ASP A 26 -1.83 -2.22 -12.71
N LYS A 27 -1.45 -2.09 -11.43
CA LYS A 27 -1.66 -3.08 -10.38
C LYS A 27 -2.86 -2.68 -9.53
N LYS A 28 -4.04 -2.55 -10.15
CA LYS A 28 -5.31 -2.39 -9.43
C LYS A 28 -5.58 -3.65 -8.59
N LYS A 29 -5.17 -3.59 -7.32
CA LYS A 29 -5.71 -4.31 -6.16
C LYS A 29 -5.97 -5.82 -6.34
N ASP A 30 -4.91 -6.62 -6.28
CA ASP A 30 -5.06 -8.04 -5.93
C ASP A 30 -4.89 -8.30 -4.41
N GLU A 31 -4.20 -7.40 -3.70
CA GLU A 31 -3.79 -7.66 -2.31
C GLU A 31 -4.87 -7.35 -1.24
N GLY A 32 -6.09 -6.99 -1.65
CA GLY A 32 -7.21 -6.74 -0.73
C GLY A 32 -7.93 -7.99 -0.22
N LYS A 33 -7.66 -9.18 -0.79
CA LYS A 33 -8.44 -10.40 -0.50
C LYS A 33 -7.77 -11.47 0.37
N LYS A 34 -6.52 -11.30 0.82
CA LYS A 34 -5.80 -12.42 1.48
C LYS A 34 -5.82 -12.47 3.01
N LYS A 35 -6.75 -11.78 3.69
CA LYS A 35 -6.81 -11.80 5.18
C LYS A 35 -8.21 -11.94 5.79
N LYS A 36 -9.16 -12.59 5.11
CA LYS A 36 -10.49 -12.87 5.70
C LYS A 36 -11.01 -14.31 5.50
N GLU A 37 -10.13 -15.29 5.27
CA GLU A 37 -10.50 -16.72 5.14
C GLU A 37 -9.72 -17.63 6.10
N ALA A 38 -9.39 -17.13 7.30
CA ALA A 38 -8.86 -17.97 8.38
C ALA A 38 -9.36 -17.45 9.74
N GLU A 39 -10.68 -17.52 9.92
CA GLU A 39 -11.35 -17.74 11.22
C GLU A 39 -12.70 -18.41 10.94
#